data_AF-A0A090WR82-F1
#
_entry.id   AF-A0A090WR82-F1
#
_cell.length_a   1.000
_cell.length_b   1.000
_cell.length_c   1.000
_cell.angle_alpha   90.00
_cell.angle_beta   90.00
_cell.angle_gamma   90.00
#
_symmetry.space_group_name_H-M   'P 1'
#
loop_
_entity.id
_entity.type
_entity.pdbx_description
1 polymer ?
#
loop_
_entity_poly.entity_id
_entity_poly.type
_entity_poly.pdbx_seq_one_letter_code
_entity_poly.pdbx_strand_id
1 'polypeptide(L)'
;MHIEFLLPKGSNSGIYFQSRYEIQIFDSYGKDDVAYSDCGGIYQRWDESKPKGEKGYEGISPRVNATLPLGEWQTYDVIFRAPKFDQNGNKIKNAMFEKVVLNGQIIHENKEVTGATREG
;
A
#
# COMPACT_ATOMS: atom_id res chain seq x y z
N MET A 1 -6.80 4.85 -10.91
CA MET A 1 -7.92 4.15 -10.24
C MET A 1 -8.41 5.04 -9.12
N HIS A 2 -9.71 5.20 -9.00
CA HIS A 2 -10.36 5.95 -7.92
C HIS A 2 -11.15 4.95 -7.05
N ILE A 3 -11.00 5.02 -5.72
CA ILE A 3 -11.72 4.17 -4.77
C ILE A 3 -12.28 5.05 -3.66
N GLU A 4 -13.51 4.79 -3.25
CA GLU A 4 -14.12 5.35 -2.04
C GLU A 4 -14.44 4.22 -1.06
N PHE A 5 -14.19 4.45 0.23
CA PHE A 5 -14.46 3.45 1.26
C PHE A 5 -14.83 4.11 2.61
N LEU A 6 -15.55 3.36 3.43
CA LEU A 6 -15.92 3.73 4.79
C LEU A 6 -15.23 2.79 5.78
N LEU A 7 -14.70 3.37 6.85
CA LEU A 7 -13.98 2.65 7.91
C LEU A 7 -14.80 2.62 9.22
N PRO A 8 -15.24 1.44 9.68
CA PRO A 8 -15.61 1.23 11.07
C PRO A 8 -14.37 1.23 11.99
N LYS A 9 -14.57 1.51 13.28
CA LYS A 9 -13.50 1.53 14.29
C LYS A 9 -12.70 0.21 14.32
N GLY A 10 -11.37 0.31 14.28
CA GLY A 10 -10.45 -0.83 14.37
C GLY A 10 -10.44 -1.76 13.16
N SER A 11 -10.98 -1.33 12.01
CA SER A 11 -11.02 -2.16 10.80
C SER A 11 -9.65 -2.25 10.12
N ASN A 12 -9.43 -3.37 9.44
CA ASN A 12 -8.27 -3.64 8.60
C ASN A 12 -8.73 -4.25 7.27
N SER A 13 -8.18 -3.76 6.16
CA SER A 13 -8.40 -4.28 4.82
C SER A 13 -7.26 -3.84 3.89
N GLY A 14 -7.33 -4.15 2.60
CA GLY A 14 -6.31 -3.73 1.65
C GLY A 14 -6.82 -3.74 0.23
N ILE A 15 -6.26 -2.86 -0.59
CA ILE A 15 -6.51 -2.81 -2.04
C ILE A 15 -5.31 -3.44 -2.74
N TYR A 16 -5.54 -4.57 -3.40
CA TYR A 16 -4.50 -5.29 -4.13
C TYR A 16 -4.50 -4.91 -5.62
N PHE A 17 -3.41 -4.31 -6.07
CA PHE A 17 -3.19 -4.04 -7.48
C PHE A 17 -2.61 -5.30 -8.14
N GLN A 18 -3.27 -5.77 -9.21
CA GLN A 18 -2.95 -7.03 -9.89
C GLN A 18 -2.88 -8.24 -8.94
N SER A 19 -3.69 -8.24 -7.88
CA SER A 19 -3.68 -9.26 -6.82
C SER A 19 -2.32 -9.46 -6.15
N ARG A 20 -1.44 -8.45 -6.18
CA ARG A 20 -0.05 -8.60 -5.74
C ARG A 20 0.47 -7.46 -4.89
N TYR A 21 0.02 -6.23 -5.12
CA TYR A 21 0.59 -5.06 -4.47
C TYR A 21 -0.46 -4.37 -3.62
N GLU A 22 -0.34 -4.49 -2.30
CA GLU A 22 -1.32 -3.96 -1.35
C GLU A 22 -1.04 -2.51 -0.97
N ILE A 23 -2.08 -1.67 -1.09
CA ILE A 23 -2.20 -0.44 -0.32
C ILE A 23 -3.16 -0.72 0.85
N GLN A 24 -2.69 -0.47 2.07
CA GLN A 24 -3.37 -0.78 3.31
C GLN A 24 -4.57 0.13 3.56
N ILE A 25 -5.64 -0.44 4.11
CA ILE A 25 -6.81 0.26 4.64
C ILE A 25 -6.87 -0.06 6.13
N PHE A 26 -6.63 0.94 6.97
CA PHE A 26 -6.62 0.75 8.43
C PHE A 26 -7.25 1.94 9.14
N ASP A 27 -7.81 1.71 10.32
CA ASP A 27 -8.22 2.79 11.23
C ASP A 27 -6.98 3.49 11.82
N SER A 28 -6.49 4.50 11.10
CA SER A 28 -5.29 5.25 11.46
C SER A 28 -5.59 6.71 11.81
N TYR A 29 -6.85 7.12 11.96
CA TYR A 29 -7.19 8.52 12.25
C TYR A 29 -6.53 9.02 13.54
N GLY A 30 -5.93 10.21 13.49
CA GLY A 30 -5.28 10.85 14.64
C GLY A 30 -3.94 10.24 15.07
N LYS A 31 -3.36 9.33 14.27
CA LYS A 31 -2.03 8.78 14.50
C LYS A 31 -0.94 9.70 13.96
N ASP A 32 0.03 10.06 14.80
CA ASP A 32 1.15 10.93 14.40
C ASP A 32 2.18 10.17 13.54
N ASP A 33 2.69 9.06 14.06
CA ASP A 33 3.71 8.24 13.39
C ASP A 33 3.07 7.06 12.63
N VAL A 34 2.93 7.24 11.32
CA VAL A 34 2.36 6.23 10.42
C VAL A 34 3.41 5.26 9.88
N ALA A 35 3.06 3.98 9.86
CA ALA A 35 3.85 2.86 9.37
C ALA A 35 3.28 2.30 8.05
N TYR A 36 3.98 1.36 7.45
CA TYR A 36 3.51 0.61 6.28
C TYR A 36 2.21 -0.19 6.54
N SER A 37 1.88 -0.43 7.81
CA SER A 37 0.67 -1.14 8.24
C SER A 37 -0.50 -0.21 8.55
N ASP A 38 -0.31 1.11 8.43
CA ASP A 38 -1.37 2.11 8.60
C ASP A 38 -2.04 2.44 7.26
N CYS A 39 -3.16 3.15 7.32
CA CYS A 39 -3.92 3.55 6.13
C CYS A 39 -3.02 4.26 5.13
N GLY A 40 -2.96 3.71 3.92
CA GLY A 40 -2.17 4.25 2.82
C GLY A 40 -0.76 3.68 2.75
N GLY A 41 -0.32 2.87 3.71
CA GLY A 41 0.94 2.15 3.64
C GLY A 41 0.98 1.16 2.49
N ILE A 42 2.13 1.05 1.82
CA ILE A 42 2.41 -0.06 0.89
C ILE A 42 2.92 -1.20 1.76
N TYR A 43 2.17 -2.30 1.79
CA TYR A 43 2.43 -3.37 2.76
C TYR A 43 3.75 -4.10 2.50
N GLN A 44 4.32 -4.68 3.55
CA GLN A 44 5.61 -5.35 3.49
C GLN A 44 5.56 -6.68 2.72
N ARG A 45 6.73 -7.10 2.25
CA ARG A 45 6.99 -8.42 1.64
C ARG A 45 7.46 -9.41 2.69
N TRP A 46 7.46 -10.70 2.33
CA TRP A 46 8.00 -11.78 3.15
C TRP A 46 9.23 -12.43 2.53
N ASP A 47 10.28 -12.60 3.33
CA ASP A 47 11.43 -13.45 3.04
C ASP A 47 11.24 -14.75 3.80
N GLU A 48 10.84 -15.80 3.09
CA GLU A 48 10.59 -17.12 3.67
C GLU A 48 11.85 -17.80 4.22
N SER A 49 13.03 -17.32 3.84
CA SER A 49 14.30 -17.83 4.37
C SER A 49 14.61 -17.33 5.79
N LYS A 50 13.90 -16.28 6.26
CA LYS A 50 14.13 -15.66 7.56
C LYS A 50 13.34 -16.32 8.69
N PRO A 51 13.81 -16.23 9.94
CA PRO A 51 13.06 -16.66 11.12
C PRO A 51 11.69 -15.98 11.23
N LYS A 52 10.75 -16.65 11.89
CA LYS A 52 9.44 -16.08 12.22
C LYS A 52 9.65 -14.82 13.07
N GLY A 53 9.06 -13.70 12.63
CA GLY A 53 9.25 -12.38 13.25
C GLY A 53 10.21 -11.47 12.49
N GLU A 54 11.05 -12.03 11.63
CA GLU A 54 12.06 -11.29 10.83
C GLU A 54 11.82 -11.39 9.31
N LYS A 55 10.70 -11.98 8.90
CA LYS A 55 10.35 -12.17 7.49
C LYS A 55 9.98 -10.87 6.78
N GLY A 56 9.49 -9.88 7.51
CA GLY A 56 8.96 -8.64 6.95
C GLY A 56 10.06 -7.71 6.42
N TYR A 57 9.94 -7.26 5.17
CA TYR A 57 10.85 -6.25 4.61
C TYR A 57 10.16 -5.38 3.55
N GLU A 58 10.78 -4.23 3.23
CA GLU A 58 10.33 -3.31 2.17
C GLU A 58 8.90 -2.76 2.28
N GLY A 59 8.31 -2.76 3.49
CA GLY A 59 7.10 -1.97 3.74
C GLY A 59 7.39 -0.47 3.65
N ILE A 60 6.49 0.30 3.04
CA ILE A 60 6.67 1.74 2.84
C ILE A 60 5.55 2.51 3.54
N SER A 61 5.91 3.29 4.56
CA SER A 61 4.99 4.19 5.25
C SER A 61 4.50 5.32 4.34
N PRO A 62 3.23 5.76 4.48
CA PRO A 62 2.77 6.98 3.83
C PRO A 62 3.53 8.19 4.40
N ARG A 63 3.76 9.23 3.58
CA ARG A 63 4.53 10.41 4.02
C ARG A 63 3.82 11.24 5.09
N VAL A 64 2.49 11.19 5.11
CA VAL A 64 1.60 11.89 6.04
C VAL A 64 0.40 11.00 6.33
N ASN A 65 -0.17 11.15 7.51
CA ASN A 65 -1.48 10.60 7.82
C ASN A 65 -2.56 11.52 7.25
N ALA A 66 -3.25 11.06 6.20
CA ALA A 66 -4.34 11.79 5.57
C ALA A 66 -5.71 11.13 5.83
N THR A 67 -5.80 10.20 6.79
CA THR A 67 -7.05 9.51 7.14
C THR A 67 -8.04 10.49 7.74
N LEU A 68 -9.30 10.46 7.31
CA LEU A 68 -10.39 11.24 7.90
C LEU A 68 -11.02 10.51 9.11
N PRO A 69 -11.78 11.20 9.97
CA PRO A 69 -12.49 10.59 11.10
C PRO A 69 -13.38 9.39 10.71
N LEU A 70 -13.69 8.56 11.70
CA LEU A 70 -14.62 7.43 11.53
C LEU A 70 -15.99 7.90 11.04
N GLY A 71 -16.57 7.16 10.10
CA GLY A 71 -17.85 7.48 9.48
C GLY A 71 -17.78 8.50 8.33
N GLU A 72 -16.59 9.04 8.04
CA GLU A 72 -16.35 9.82 6.83
C GLU A 72 -15.84 8.93 5.70
N TRP A 73 -16.26 9.26 4.47
CA TRP A 73 -15.77 8.60 3.27
C TRP A 73 -14.31 8.94 3.04
N GLN A 74 -13.50 7.90 2.90
CA GLN A 74 -12.11 7.97 2.51
C GLN A 74 -12.02 7.82 1.00
N THR A 75 -11.08 8.53 0.38
CA THR A 75 -10.87 8.49 -1.07
C THR A 75 -9.41 8.17 -1.39
N TYR A 76 -9.19 7.23 -2.31
CA TYR A 76 -7.90 6.96 -2.92
C TYR A 76 -7.90 7.32 -4.40
N ASP A 77 -6.92 8.08 -4.84
CA ASP A 77 -6.55 8.21 -6.25
C ASP A 77 -5.16 7.63 -6.48
N VAL A 78 -5.10 6.57 -7.29
CA VAL A 78 -3.87 5.81 -7.52
C VAL A 78 -3.50 5.75 -8.99
N ILE A 79 -2.27 6.16 -9.29
CA ILE A 79 -1.58 5.95 -10.56
C ILE A 79 -0.57 4.82 -10.34
N PHE A 80 -0.87 3.66 -10.90
CA PHE A 80 -0.06 2.46 -10.78
C PHE A 80 0.47 2.02 -12.14
N ARG A 81 1.78 1.82 -12.22
CA ARG A 81 2.46 1.24 -13.38
C ARG A 81 2.81 -0.21 -13.09
N ALA A 82 2.23 -1.11 -13.89
CA ALA A 82 2.48 -2.53 -13.82
C ALA A 82 3.97 -2.88 -14.07
N PRO A 83 4.46 -4.01 -13.51
CA PRO A 83 5.79 -4.53 -13.83
C PRO A 83 5.86 -4.92 -15.31
N LYS A 84 7.07 -4.92 -15.88
CA LYS A 84 7.30 -5.37 -17.27
C LYS A 84 8.08 -6.68 -17.27
N PHE A 85 7.73 -7.54 -18.22
CA PHE A 85 8.39 -8.82 -18.47
C PHE A 85 8.87 -8.89 -19.92
N ASP A 86 9.95 -9.62 -20.17
CA ASP A 86 10.41 -9.95 -21.52
C ASP A 86 9.57 -11.09 -22.12
N GLN A 87 9.88 -11.48 -23.35
CA GLN A 87 9.19 -12.56 -24.07
C GLN A 87 9.40 -13.95 -23.43
N ASN A 88 10.42 -14.11 -22.60
CA ASN A 88 10.73 -15.35 -21.89
C ASN A 88 10.07 -15.41 -20.50
N GLY A 89 9.33 -14.36 -20.12
CA GLY A 89 8.68 -14.26 -18.81
C GLY A 89 9.60 -13.77 -17.70
N ASN A 90 10.81 -13.29 -18.00
CA ASN A 90 11.70 -12.68 -17.00
C ASN A 90 11.25 -11.25 -16.70
N LYS A 91 11.21 -10.89 -15.42
CA LYS A 91 10.87 -9.52 -15.01
C LYS A 91 12.01 -8.57 -15.37
N ILE A 92 11.71 -7.53 -16.15
CA ILE A 92 12.69 -6.52 -16.61
C ILE A 92 12.49 -5.15 -15.98
N LYS A 93 11.30 -4.87 -15.42
CA LYS A 93 11.03 -3.66 -14.61
C LYS A 93 10.06 -3.98 -13.48
N ASN A 94 10.31 -3.42 -12.30
CA ASN A 94 9.40 -3.50 -11.17
C ASN A 94 8.13 -2.67 -11.42
N ALA A 95 7.10 -2.95 -10.62
CA ALA A 95 5.92 -2.12 -10.59
C ALA A 95 6.21 -0.83 -9.82
N MET A 96 5.39 0.20 -10.04
CA MET A 96 5.56 1.48 -9.38
C MET A 96 4.21 2.09 -9.04
N PHE A 97 4.05 2.51 -7.80
CA PHE A 97 3.04 3.49 -7.42
C PHE A 97 3.58 4.87 -7.77
N GLU A 98 3.26 5.34 -8.99
CA GLU A 98 3.72 6.63 -9.50
C GLU A 98 3.14 7.76 -8.65
N LYS A 99 1.86 7.61 -8.25
CA LYS A 99 1.19 8.53 -7.35
C LYS A 99 0.12 7.80 -6.54
N VAL A 100 0.05 8.05 -5.24
CA VAL A 100 -1.07 7.67 -4.37
C VAL A 100 -1.51 8.91 -3.62
N VAL A 101 -2.78 9.25 -3.73
CA VAL A 101 -3.42 10.35 -3.01
C VAL A 101 -4.47 9.75 -2.09
N LEU A 102 -4.45 10.15 -0.82
CA LEU A 102 -5.48 9.85 0.17
C LEU A 102 -6.13 11.16 0.59
N ASN A 103 -7.45 11.28 0.39
CA ASN A 103 -8.22 12.47 0.77
C ASN A 103 -7.60 13.79 0.28
N GLY A 104 -7.22 13.82 -1.00
CA GLY A 104 -6.59 14.98 -1.64
C GLY A 104 -5.11 15.20 -1.32
N GLN A 105 -4.52 14.46 -0.38
CA GLN A 105 -3.11 14.57 -0.02
C GLN A 105 -2.26 13.48 -0.67
N ILE A 106 -1.17 13.88 -1.33
CA ILE A 106 -0.23 12.91 -1.91
C ILE A 106 0.48 12.18 -0.77
N ILE A 107 0.26 10.87 -0.64
CA ILE A 107 0.90 10.03 0.38
C ILE A 107 2.10 9.26 -0.17
N HIS A 108 2.08 8.89 -1.46
CA HIS A 108 3.21 8.26 -2.18
C HIS A 108 3.45 8.89 -3.54
N GLU A 109 4.70 8.94 -3.95
CA GLU A 109 5.13 9.39 -5.27
C GLU A 109 6.36 8.61 -5.69
N ASN A 110 6.33 8.08 -6.92
CA ASN A 110 7.40 7.29 -7.53
C ASN A 110 7.94 6.17 -6.64
N LYS A 111 7.05 5.44 -5.95
CA LYS A 111 7.45 4.32 -5.09
C LYS A 111 7.52 3.04 -5.90
N GLU A 112 8.75 2.60 -6.16
CA GLU A 112 9.02 1.31 -6.77
C GLU A 112 8.72 0.17 -5.78
N VAL A 113 8.09 -0.89 -6.27
CA VAL A 113 7.79 -2.09 -5.48
C VAL A 113 8.40 -3.32 -6.16
N THR A 114 9.37 -3.92 -5.50
CA THR A 114 10.25 -4.94 -6.08
C THR A 114 9.57 -6.30 -6.29
N GLY A 115 8.37 -6.50 -5.76
CA GLY A 115 7.54 -7.67 -6.07
C GLY A 115 6.18 -7.64 -5.34
N ALA A 116 5.49 -8.78 -5.32
CA ALA A 116 4.21 -8.96 -4.61
C ALA A 116 4.31 -8.83 -3.07
N THR A 117 3.56 -7.91 -2.48
CA THR A 117 3.42 -7.75 -1.03
C THR A 117 2.91 -9.04 -0.39
N ARG A 118 3.06 -9.16 0.93
CA ARG A 118 2.53 -10.33 1.65
C ARG A 118 1.02 -10.44 1.41
N GLU A 119 0.58 -11.61 0.99
CA GLU A 119 -0.83 -12.00 0.92
C GLU A 119 -1.22 -12.74 2.21
N GLY A 120 -2.50 -12.67 2.59
CA GLY A 120 -3.06 -13.30 3.80
C GLY A 120 -3.27 -14.80 3.66
#